data_AF-V5GJV3-F1
#
_entry.id   AF-V5GJV3-F1
#
_cell.length_a   1.000
_cell.length_b   1.000
_cell.length_c   1.000
_cell.angle_alpha   90.00
_cell.angle_beta   90.00
_cell.angle_gamma   90.00
#
_symmetry.space_group_name_H-M   'P 1'
#
loop_
_entity.id
_entity.type
_entity.pdbx_description
1 polymer ?
#
loop_
_entity_poly.entity_id
_entity_poly.type
_entity_poly.pdbx_seq_one_letter_code
_entity_poly.pdbx_strand_id
1 'polypeptide(L)'
;ARVLPKASDGDTKISLLWLTKRMRKVVNAEIVANSTSTVLRTEVFKWVAGVGMALEVEAIMPVLHHLLAPLVREMITTEEKNAPLRQLSKEVANLIKNKVGMEAYTSTLSRLQRTLS
;
A
#
# COMPACT_ATOMS: atom_id res chain seq x y z
N ALA A 1 8.54 25.78 10.62
CA ALA A 1 8.97 24.45 10.16
C ALA A 1 9.13 23.53 11.39
N ARG A 2 8.48 22.36 11.42
CA ARG A 2 8.61 21.44 12.55
C ARG A 2 9.94 20.71 12.42
N VAL A 3 10.95 21.15 13.17
CA VAL A 3 12.28 20.51 13.17
C VAL A 3 12.13 19.15 13.86
N LEU A 4 12.32 18.08 13.10
CA LEU A 4 12.40 16.73 13.66
C LEU A 4 13.73 16.60 14.40
N PRO A 5 13.74 15.99 15.61
CA PRO A 5 14.98 15.80 16.35
C PRO A 5 15.93 14.89 15.57
N LYS A 6 17.22 15.25 15.57
CA LYS A 6 18.29 14.52 14.89
C LYS A 6 18.53 13.19 15.62
N ALA A 7 18.25 12.07 14.97
CA ALA A 7 18.49 10.74 15.51
C ALA A 7 20.00 10.47 15.63
N SER A 8 20.42 9.90 16.77
CA SER A 8 21.81 9.49 17.03
C SER A 8 22.18 8.21 16.26
N ASP A 9 23.40 8.17 15.74
CA ASP A 9 23.98 7.19 14.79
C ASP A 9 24.15 5.73 15.31
N GLY A 10 23.18 5.19 16.04
CA GLY A 10 23.27 3.85 16.66
C GLY A 10 22.28 2.79 16.21
N ASP A 11 21.02 3.12 15.89
CA ASP A 11 20.02 2.10 15.50
C ASP A 11 18.77 2.73 14.86
N THR A 12 18.94 3.56 13.82
CA THR A 12 17.80 4.12 13.05
C THR A 12 17.19 3.05 12.15
N LYS A 13 16.68 1.95 12.73
CA LYS A 13 15.96 0.92 12.01
C LYS A 13 14.68 1.53 11.46
N ILE A 14 14.66 1.77 10.15
CA ILE A 14 13.49 2.27 9.44
C ILE A 14 12.36 1.25 9.63
N SER A 15 11.31 1.67 10.32
CA SER A 15 10.13 0.82 10.52
C SER A 15 9.37 0.67 9.20
N LEU A 16 9.25 -0.56 8.71
CA LEU A 16 8.42 -0.87 7.53
C LEU A 16 6.97 -0.39 7.73
N LEU A 17 6.48 -0.45 8.97
CA LEU A 17 5.17 0.09 9.33
C LEU A 17 5.09 1.59 9.10
N TRP A 18 6.09 2.35 9.54
CA TRP A 18 6.14 3.80 9.30
C TRP A 18 6.22 4.11 7.81
N LEU A 19 7.06 3.40 7.07
CA LEU A 19 7.24 3.60 5.64
C LEU A 19 5.96 3.30 4.86
N THR A 20 5.29 2.19 5.18
CA THR A 20 4.01 1.83 4.55
C THR A 20 2.92 2.85 4.87
N LYS A 21 2.87 3.35 6.11
CA LYS A 21 1.98 4.46 6.49
C LYS A 21 2.30 5.74 5.71
N ARG A 22 3.58 6.03 5.47
CA ARG A 22 4.03 7.18 4.68
C ARG A 22 3.60 7.07 3.22
N MET A 23 3.73 5.90 2.60
CA MET A 23 3.27 5.65 1.22
C MET A 23 1.77 5.86 1.05
N ARG A 24 0.95 5.42 2.03
CA ARG A 24 -0.49 5.73 2.02
C ARG A 24 -0.78 7.23 2.08
N LYS A 25 0.01 8.00 2.83
CA LYS A 25 -0.13 9.46 2.86
C LYS A 25 0.19 10.10 1.51
N VAL A 26 1.20 9.58 0.79
CA VAL A 26 1.54 10.03 -0.57
C VAL A 26 0.37 9.79 -1.53
N VAL A 27 -0.19 8.59 -1.52
CA VAL A 27 -1.38 8.24 -2.31
C VAL A 27 -2.58 9.16 -2.00
N ASN A 28 -2.86 9.39 -0.72
CA ASN A 28 -3.99 10.24 -0.34
C ASN A 28 -3.75 11.71 -0.70
N ALA A 29 -2.51 12.20 -0.58
CA ALA A 29 -2.16 13.55 -1.00
C ALA A 29 -2.32 13.75 -2.51
N GLU A 30 -1.94 12.76 -3.34
CA GLU A 30 -2.22 12.81 -4.78
C GLU A 30 -3.70 12.97 -5.06
N ILE A 31 -4.54 12.12 -4.46
CA ILE A 31 -5.99 12.13 -4.70
C ILE A 31 -6.62 13.47 -4.32
N VAL A 32 -6.24 14.02 -3.16
CA VAL A 32 -6.77 15.30 -2.67
C VAL A 32 -6.29 16.48 -3.52
N ALA A 33 -5.03 16.49 -3.95
CA ALA A 33 -4.47 17.59 -4.71
C ALA A 33 -4.83 17.55 -6.20
N ASN A 34 -4.81 16.36 -6.81
CA ASN A 34 -5.13 16.14 -8.21
C ASN A 34 -5.57 14.69 -8.46
N SER A 35 -6.87 14.45 -8.38
CA SER A 35 -7.48 13.13 -8.61
C SER A 35 -7.29 12.59 -10.04
N THR A 36 -6.91 13.42 -11.01
CA THR A 36 -6.66 13.03 -12.40
C THR A 36 -5.26 12.45 -12.59
N SER A 37 -4.28 12.88 -11.77
CA SER A 37 -2.96 12.26 -11.76
C SER A 37 -3.01 10.90 -11.06
N THR A 38 -2.33 9.92 -11.65
CA THR A 38 -2.16 8.56 -11.10
C THR A 38 -0.70 8.17 -10.91
N VAL A 39 0.23 9.10 -11.14
CA VAL A 39 1.67 8.83 -11.14
C VAL A 39 2.13 8.30 -9.79
N LEU A 40 1.77 8.97 -8.69
CA LEU A 40 2.18 8.56 -7.35
C LEU A 40 1.50 7.27 -6.92
N ARG A 41 0.21 7.09 -7.24
CA ARG A 41 -0.47 5.80 -7.02
C ARG A 41 0.21 4.66 -7.76
N THR A 42 0.56 4.87 -9.03
CA THR A 42 1.25 3.89 -9.87
C THR A 42 2.59 3.48 -9.26
N GLU A 43 3.43 4.46 -8.91
CA GLU A 43 4.75 4.19 -8.34
C GLU A 43 4.66 3.57 -6.93
N VAL A 44 3.67 3.96 -6.13
CA VAL A 44 3.42 3.32 -4.83
C VAL A 44 2.97 1.87 -5.00
N PHE A 45 2.17 1.53 -6.01
CA PHE A 45 1.75 0.14 -6.25
C PHE A 45 2.92 -0.73 -6.71
N LYS A 46 3.78 -0.20 -7.59
CA LYS A 46 5.04 -0.86 -7.97
C LYS A 46 5.95 -1.04 -6.76
N TRP A 47 6.04 -0.05 -5.88
CA TRP A 47 6.78 -0.17 -4.63
C TRP A 47 6.21 -1.27 -3.71
N VAL A 48 4.88 -1.37 -3.59
CA VAL A 48 4.23 -2.48 -2.85
C VAL A 48 4.59 -3.84 -3.44
N ALA A 49 4.60 -3.96 -4.78
CA ALA A 49 5.04 -5.18 -5.44
C ALA A 49 6.50 -5.51 -5.09
N GLY A 50 7.39 -4.52 -5.14
CA GLY A 50 8.78 -4.66 -4.73
C GLY A 50 8.95 -5.13 -3.28
N VAL A 51 8.18 -4.56 -2.34
CA VAL A 51 8.16 -5.01 -0.93
C VAL A 51 7.69 -6.47 -0.83
N GLY A 52 6.61 -6.82 -1.55
CA GLY A 52 6.07 -8.18 -1.57
C GLY A 52 7.03 -9.23 -2.12
N MET A 53 7.90 -8.85 -3.05
CA MET A 53 8.93 -9.71 -3.62
C MET A 53 10.20 -9.77 -2.78
N ALA A 54 10.60 -8.65 -2.17
CA ALA A 54 11.90 -8.53 -1.50
C ALA A 54 11.90 -9.02 -0.05
N LEU A 55 10.74 -9.08 0.61
CA LEU A 55 10.65 -9.41 2.03
C LEU A 55 10.02 -10.77 2.27
N GLU A 56 10.38 -11.38 3.40
CA GLU A 56 9.72 -12.59 3.87
C GLU A 56 8.32 -12.34 4.43
N VAL A 57 7.52 -13.40 4.48
CA VAL A 57 6.11 -13.30 4.84
C VAL A 57 5.95 -12.75 6.25
N GLU A 58 6.84 -13.10 7.19
CA GLU A 58 6.86 -12.64 8.57
C GLU A 58 7.04 -11.13 8.68
N ALA A 59 7.81 -10.53 7.77
CA ALA A 59 8.01 -9.08 7.71
C ALA A 59 6.81 -8.35 7.09
N ILE A 60 6.11 -8.99 6.15
CA ILE A 60 4.95 -8.45 5.45
C ILE A 60 3.70 -8.47 6.33
N MET A 61 3.47 -9.56 7.07
CA MET A 61 2.25 -9.79 7.84
C MET A 61 1.83 -8.61 8.75
N PRO A 62 2.73 -7.97 9.53
CA PRO A 62 2.40 -6.83 10.37
C PRO A 62 1.94 -5.58 9.60
N VAL A 63 2.32 -5.45 8.33
CA VAL A 63 2.00 -4.28 7.48
C VAL A 63 1.02 -4.60 6.36
N LEU A 64 0.58 -5.86 6.24
CA LEU A 64 -0.27 -6.36 5.16
C LEU A 64 -1.53 -5.51 4.94
N HIS A 65 -2.21 -5.15 6.03
CA HIS A 65 -3.39 -4.27 5.96
C HIS A 65 -3.07 -2.91 5.33
N HIS A 66 -1.90 -2.34 5.62
CA HIS A 66 -1.49 -1.06 5.08
C HIS A 66 -1.02 -1.14 3.63
N LEU A 67 -0.45 -2.28 3.21
CA LEU A 67 -0.10 -2.54 1.80
C LEU A 67 -1.35 -2.74 0.94
N LEU A 68 -2.34 -3.50 1.42
CA LEU A 68 -3.55 -3.81 0.67
C LEU A 68 -4.56 -2.66 0.63
N ALA A 69 -4.64 -1.82 1.66
CA ALA A 69 -5.62 -0.73 1.76
C ALA A 69 -5.74 0.14 0.48
N PRO A 70 -4.66 0.72 -0.06
CA PRO A 70 -4.77 1.57 -1.25
C PRO A 70 -5.04 0.77 -2.54
N LEU A 71 -4.62 -0.51 -2.61
CA LEU A 71 -4.90 -1.38 -3.75
C LEU A 71 -6.38 -1.72 -3.82
N VAL A 72 -6.96 -2.17 -2.70
CA VAL A 72 -8.39 -2.56 -2.62
C VAL A 72 -9.30 -1.39 -2.94
N ARG A 73 -8.98 -0.19 -2.46
CA ARG A 73 -9.73 1.02 -2.79
C ARG A 73 -9.67 1.34 -4.30
N GLU A 74 -8.53 1.12 -4.95
CA GLU A 74 -8.42 1.35 -6.39
C GLU A 74 -9.14 0.27 -7.21
N MET A 75 -9.15 -0.98 -6.73
CA MET A 75 -9.84 -2.10 -7.39
C MET A 75 -11.35 -1.88 -7.54
N ILE A 76 -11.97 -1.10 -6.64
CA ILE A 76 -13.40 -0.77 -6.65
C ILE A 76 -13.74 0.50 -7.45
N THR A 77 -12.76 1.19 -8.02
CA THR A 77 -13.01 2.38 -8.84
C THR A 77 -13.68 2.01 -10.17
N THR A 78 -14.68 2.79 -10.58
CA THR A 78 -15.48 2.56 -11.79
C THR A 78 -15.09 3.47 -12.96
N GLU A 79 -14.18 4.43 -12.73
CA GLU A 79 -13.72 5.37 -13.75
C GLU A 79 -12.88 4.64 -14.83
N GLU A 80 -13.29 4.78 -16.09
CA GLU A 80 -12.59 4.14 -17.23
C GLU A 80 -11.17 4.66 -17.43
N LYS A 81 -10.94 5.95 -17.20
CA LYS A 81 -9.60 6.56 -17.24
C LYS A 81 -8.60 5.90 -16.26
N ASN A 82 -9.10 5.27 -15.20
CA ASN A 82 -8.27 4.58 -14.21
C ASN A 82 -8.12 3.08 -14.51
N ALA A 83 -8.64 2.56 -15.64
CA ALA A 83 -8.56 1.14 -15.97
C ALA A 83 -7.14 0.54 -15.90
N PRO A 84 -6.08 1.20 -16.41
CA PRO A 84 -4.71 0.68 -16.27
C PRO A 84 -4.25 0.60 -14.81
N LEU A 85 -4.56 1.62 -14.00
CA LEU A 85 -4.20 1.65 -12.59
C LEU A 85 -4.97 0.60 -11.78
N ARG A 86 -6.25 0.41 -12.09
CA ARG A 86 -7.09 -0.65 -11.52
C ARG A 86 -6.54 -2.03 -11.86
N GLN A 87 -6.08 -2.25 -13.09
CA GLN A 87 -5.44 -3.50 -13.49
C GLN A 87 -4.15 -3.75 -12.70
N LEU A 88 -3.26 -2.75 -12.60
CA LEU A 88 -2.06 -2.82 -11.78
C LEU A 88 -2.40 -3.17 -10.32
N SER A 89 -3.44 -2.55 -9.75
CA SER A 89 -3.84 -2.81 -8.37
C SER A 89 -4.23 -4.28 -8.14
N LYS A 90 -4.92 -4.90 -9.11
CA LYS A 90 -5.31 -6.32 -9.06
C LYS A 90 -4.11 -7.25 -9.16
N GLU A 91 -3.17 -6.95 -10.06
CA GLU A 91 -1.95 -7.74 -10.25
C GLU A 91 -1.09 -7.72 -8.98
N VAL A 92 -0.87 -6.54 -8.40
CA VAL A 92 -0.10 -6.40 -7.16
C VAL A 92 -0.83 -7.07 -5.99
N ALA A 93 -2.15 -6.93 -5.89
CA ALA A 93 -2.93 -7.62 -4.85
C ALA A 93 -2.83 -9.15 -4.98
N ASN A 94 -2.85 -9.69 -6.20
CA ASN A 94 -2.66 -11.11 -6.46
C ASN A 94 -1.24 -11.59 -6.13
N LEU A 95 -0.22 -10.78 -6.42
CA LEU A 95 1.17 -11.06 -6.00
C LEU A 95 1.25 -11.18 -4.48
N ILE A 96 0.67 -10.21 -3.73
CA ILE A 96 0.66 -10.25 -2.27
C ILE A 96 -0.13 -11.46 -1.76
N LYS A 97 -1.29 -11.77 -2.36
CA LYS A 97 -2.08 -12.97 -2.03
C LYS A 97 -1.24 -14.24 -2.16
N ASN A 98 -0.47 -14.37 -3.23
CA ASN A 98 0.39 -15.54 -3.46
C ASN A 98 1.52 -15.63 -2.43
N LYS A 99 2.06 -14.49 -1.95
CA LYS A 99 3.10 -14.46 -0.91
C LYS A 99 2.57 -14.78 0.49
N VAL A 100 1.41 -14.25 0.87
CA VAL A 100 0.87 -14.38 2.25
C VAL A 100 -0.14 -15.51 2.44
N GLY A 101 -0.60 -16.11 1.36
CA GLY A 101 -1.64 -17.15 1.37
C GLY A 101 -3.06 -16.58 1.39
N MET A 102 -4.00 -17.42 0.96
CA MET A 102 -5.40 -17.01 0.74
C MET A 102 -6.13 -16.65 2.03
N GLU A 103 -5.85 -17.34 3.13
CA GLU A 103 -6.52 -17.11 4.42
C GLU A 103 -6.20 -15.71 4.98
N ALA A 104 -4.90 -15.41 5.14
CA ALA A 104 -4.42 -14.11 5.62
C ALA A 104 -4.89 -12.95 4.73
N TYR A 105 -4.86 -13.16 3.42
CA TYR A 105 -5.35 -12.19 2.44
C TYR A 105 -6.84 -11.91 2.62
N THR A 106 -7.68 -12.96 2.65
CA THR A 106 -9.13 -12.83 2.74
C THR A 106 -9.56 -12.21 4.08
N SER A 107 -8.95 -12.64 5.19
CA SER A 107 -9.18 -12.06 6.51
C SER A 107 -8.86 -10.55 6.53
N THR A 108 -7.76 -10.16 5.89
CA THR A 108 -7.38 -8.74 5.77
C THR A 108 -8.35 -7.95 4.88
N LEU A 109 -8.80 -8.53 3.77
CA LEU A 109 -9.82 -7.92 2.91
C LEU A 109 -11.13 -7.68 3.64
N SER A 110 -11.64 -8.67 4.37
CA SER A 110 -12.88 -8.53 5.14
C SER A 110 -12.77 -7.41 6.17
N ARG A 111 -11.61 -7.26 6.83
CA ARG A 111 -11.35 -6.15 7.76
C ARG A 111 -11.32 -4.80 7.05
N LEU A 112 -10.73 -4.72 5.86
CA LEU A 112 -10.70 -3.49 5.05
C LEU A 112 -12.10 -3.07 4.59
N GLN A 113 -12.91 -4.01 4.12
CA GLN A 113 -14.28 -3.75 3.65
C GLN A 113 -15.18 -3.21 4.76
N ARG A 114 -15.07 -3.73 5.99
CA ARG A 114 -15.80 -3.21 7.17
C ARG A 114 -15.42 -1.78 7.54
N THR A 115 -14.23 -1.32 7.16
CA THR A 115 -13.76 0.05 7.44
C THR A 115 -14.17 1.03 6.34
N LEU A 116 -14.60 0.53 5.19
CA LEU A 116 -15.07 1.30 4.03
C LEU A 116 -16.61 1.36 3.95
N SER A 117 -17.32 0.60 4.79
CA SER A 117 -18.78 0.64 4.95
C SER A 117 -19.14 1.64 6.03
#